data_AF-A0A2N6FRW8-F1
#
_entry.id   AF-A0A2N6FRW8-F1
#
_cell.length_a   1.000
_cell.length_b   1.000
_cell.length_c   1.000
_cell.angle_alpha   90.00
_cell.angle_beta   90.00
_cell.angle_gamma   90.00
#
_symmetry.space_group_name_H-M   'P 1'
#
loop_
_entity.id
_entity.type
_entity.pdbx_description
1 polymer ?
#
loop_
_entity_poly.entity_id
_entity_poly.type
_entity_poly.pdbx_seq_one_letter_code
_entity_poly.pdbx_strand_id
1 'polypeptide(L)'
;MSDFFNNPAFGIGVTLVVYVSAQLLYQRTRKIFLNPVAVAVIVLITLLELGHIPYASYRVGGDMILFLLGPAVVALGVPLYEQRSEILKRKLPI
;
A
#
# COMPACT_ATOMS: atom_id res chain seq x y z
N MET A 1 5.44 -20.48 21.45
CA MET A 1 6.37 -19.35 21.15
C MET A 1 6.52 -19.08 19.64
N SER A 2 6.09 -20.00 18.78
CA SER A 2 6.07 -19.88 17.30
C SER A 2 4.74 -19.36 16.72
N ASP A 3 3.72 -19.15 17.56
CA ASP A 3 2.36 -18.77 17.12
C ASP A 3 2.23 -17.31 16.68
N PHE A 4 3.18 -16.45 17.08
CA PHE A 4 3.20 -15.03 16.72
C PHE A 4 3.49 -14.81 15.23
N PHE A 5 4.34 -15.64 14.62
CA PHE A 5 4.69 -15.51 13.20
C PHE A 5 3.61 -16.04 12.25
N ASN A 6 2.74 -16.94 12.72
CA ASN A 6 1.63 -17.49 11.94
C ASN A 6 0.32 -16.71 12.08
N ASN A 7 0.31 -15.64 12.90
CA ASN A 7 -0.88 -14.83 13.08
C ASN A 7 -1.01 -13.82 11.93
N PRO A 8 -2.13 -13.81 11.17
CA PRO A 8 -2.37 -12.83 10.11
C PRO A 8 -2.21 -11.36 10.55
N ALA A 9 -2.51 -11.07 11.82
CA ALA A 9 -2.32 -9.75 12.41
C ALA A 9 -0.87 -9.27 12.41
N PHE A 10 0.11 -10.20 12.52
CA PHE A 10 1.53 -9.88 12.46
C PHE A 10 1.93 -9.40 11.05
N GLY A 11 1.48 -10.10 10.00
CA GLY A 11 1.73 -9.71 8.61
C GLY A 11 1.14 -8.33 8.27
N ILE A 12 -0.06 -8.05 8.75
CA ILE A 12 -0.71 -6.74 8.58
C ILE A 12 0.04 -5.66 9.35
N GLY A 13 0.43 -5.93 10.60
CA GLY A 13 1.18 -5.00 11.44
C GLY A 13 2.54 -4.62 10.83
N VAL A 14 3.31 -5.60 10.36
CA VAL A 14 4.60 -5.36 9.68
C VAL A 14 4.40 -4.52 8.42
N THR A 15 3.40 -4.86 7.61
CA THR A 15 3.10 -4.12 6.37
C THR A 15 2.75 -2.65 6.64
N LEU A 16 1.90 -2.40 7.64
CA LEU A 16 1.54 -1.05 8.06
C LEU A 16 2.74 -0.26 8.58
N VAL A 17 3.56 -0.86 9.46
CA VAL A 17 4.74 -0.19 10.02
C VAL A 17 5.75 0.15 8.93
N VAL A 18 6.03 -0.78 8.02
CA VAL A 18 6.93 -0.57 6.88
C VAL A 18 6.39 0.53 5.96
N TYR A 19 5.09 0.48 5.63
CA TYR A 19 4.47 1.47 4.75
C TYR A 19 4.48 2.87 5.36
N VAL A 20 4.06 3.03 6.63
CA VAL A 20 4.07 4.32 7.32
C VAL A 20 5.49 4.89 7.43
N SER A 21 6.48 4.04 7.71
CA SER A 21 7.89 4.44 7.77
C SER A 21 8.39 4.92 6.40
N ALA A 22 8.06 4.19 5.33
CA ALA A 22 8.39 4.58 3.96
C ALA A 22 7.67 5.89 3.55
N GLN A 23 6.42 6.07 3.97
CA GLN A 23 5.64 7.28 3.70
C GLN A 23 6.21 8.50 4.42
N LEU A 24 6.62 8.38 5.68
CA LEU A 24 7.28 9.45 6.44
C LEU A 24 8.61 9.84 5.79
N LEU A 25 9.38 8.85 5.32
CA LEU A 25 10.64 9.09 4.60
C LEU A 25 10.40 9.79 3.25
N TYR A 26 9.36 9.38 2.52
CA TYR A 26 8.93 10.04 1.28
C TYR A 26 8.52 11.50 1.50
N GLN A 27 7.72 11.79 2.53
CA GLN A 27 7.29 13.15 2.84
C GLN A 27 8.46 14.09 3.12
N ARG A 28 9.54 13.59 3.74
CA ARG A 28 10.77 14.37 3.93
C ARG A 28 11.55 14.60 2.64
N THR A 29 11.55 13.64 1.72
CA THR A 29 12.43 13.71 0.55
C THR A 29 11.73 14.34 -0.67
N ARG A 30 10.39 14.26 -0.77
CA ARG A 30 9.53 14.78 -1.86
C ARG A 30 10.03 14.50 -3.29
N LYS A 31 10.94 13.54 -3.49
CA LYS A 31 11.45 13.18 -4.83
C LYS A 31 10.52 12.17 -5.46
N ILE A 32 10.09 12.46 -6.69
CA ILE A 32 9.19 11.60 -7.50
C ILE A 32 9.72 10.16 -7.63
N PHE A 33 11.04 9.96 -7.59
CA PHE A 33 11.67 8.62 -7.61
C PHE A 33 11.41 7.78 -6.34
N LEU A 34 11.07 8.39 -5.22
CA LEU A 34 10.86 7.72 -3.93
C LEU A 34 9.38 7.34 -3.72
N ASN A 35 8.68 6.88 -4.76
CA ASN A 35 7.27 6.51 -4.64
C ASN A 35 7.08 5.57 -3.42
N PRO A 36 6.34 5.99 -2.38
CA PRO A 36 6.26 5.27 -1.11
C PRO A 36 5.71 3.87 -1.29
N VAL A 37 4.88 3.65 -2.32
CA VAL A 37 4.40 2.31 -2.69
C VAL A 37 5.53 1.43 -3.21
N ALA A 38 6.35 1.94 -4.13
CA ALA A 38 7.46 1.18 -4.69
C ALA A 38 8.51 0.84 -3.62
N VAL A 39 8.84 1.82 -2.76
CA VAL A 39 9.75 1.62 -1.63
C VAL A 39 9.21 0.58 -0.66
N ALA A 40 7.92 0.66 -0.29
CA ALA A 40 7.29 -0.31 0.60
C ALA A 40 7.34 -1.74 0.01
N VAL A 41 7.05 -1.90 -1.29
CA VAL A 41 7.12 -3.21 -1.95
C VAL A 41 8.54 -3.78 -1.91
N ILE A 42 9.55 -2.99 -2.23
CA ILE A 42 10.96 -3.43 -2.19
C ILE A 42 11.36 -3.87 -0.78
N VAL A 43 11.00 -3.07 0.24
CA VAL A 43 11.32 -3.38 1.64
C VAL A 43 10.60 -4.66 2.09
N LEU A 44 9.33 -4.84 1.72
CA LEU A 44 8.56 -6.04 2.07
C LEU A 44 9.13 -7.29 1.40
N ILE A 45 9.50 -7.24 0.13
CA ILE A 45 10.16 -8.35 -0.58
C ILE A 45 11.45 -8.72 0.15
N THR A 46 12.29 -7.73 0.47
CA THR A 46 13.58 -7.95 1.15
C THR A 46 13.39 -8.57 2.54
N LEU A 47 12.39 -8.11 3.31
CA LEU A 47 12.06 -8.66 4.62
C LEU A 47 11.54 -10.10 4.55
N LEU A 48 10.70 -10.42 3.56
CA LEU A 48 10.17 -11.77 3.38
C LEU A 48 11.28 -12.76 2.99
N GLU A 49 12.22 -12.36 2.12
CA GLU A 49 13.36 -13.19 1.77
C GLU A 49 14.31 -13.40 2.95
N LEU A 50 14.68 -12.33 3.68
CA LEU A 50 15.55 -12.43 4.87
C LEU A 50 14.90 -13.28 5.97
N GLY A 51 13.60 -13.12 6.18
CA GLY A 51 12.82 -13.85 7.17
C GLY A 51 12.45 -15.29 6.78
N HIS A 52 12.77 -15.72 5.54
CA HIS A 52 12.33 -17.01 4.98
C HIS A 52 10.82 -17.27 5.17
N ILE A 53 10.00 -16.21 5.12
CA ILE A 53 8.57 -16.31 5.35
C ILE A 53 7.91 -16.77 4.05
N PRO A 54 7.16 -17.89 4.03
CA PRO A 54 6.45 -18.32 2.84
C PRO A 54 5.48 -17.23 2.38
N TYR A 55 5.52 -16.90 1.09
CA TYR A 55 4.60 -15.93 0.50
C TYR A 55 3.13 -16.25 0.81
N ALA A 56 2.78 -17.54 0.92
CA ALA A 56 1.45 -17.99 1.31
C ALA A 56 1.00 -17.42 2.67
N SER A 57 1.87 -17.37 3.67
CA SER A 57 1.56 -16.82 5.00
C SER A 57 1.41 -15.30 4.97
N TYR A 58 2.21 -14.61 4.16
CA TYR A 58 2.07 -13.16 3.95
C TYR A 58 0.79 -12.80 3.18
N ARG A 59 0.45 -13.60 2.17
CA ARG A 59 -0.72 -13.37 1.30
C ARG A 59 -2.03 -13.34 2.07
N VAL A 60 -2.18 -14.15 3.13
CA VAL A 60 -3.38 -14.14 3.99
C VAL A 60 -3.63 -12.74 4.58
N GLY A 61 -2.58 -12.03 5.00
CA GLY A 61 -2.68 -10.64 5.45
C GLY A 61 -2.88 -9.65 4.29
N GLY A 62 -2.21 -9.89 3.16
CA GLY A 62 -2.31 -9.07 1.95
C GLY A 62 -3.71 -9.05 1.33
N ASP A 63 -4.41 -10.19 1.35
CA ASP A 63 -5.76 -10.32 0.78
C ASP A 63 -6.78 -9.45 1.53
N MET A 64 -6.60 -9.24 2.84
CA MET A 64 -7.43 -8.30 3.61
C MET A 64 -7.21 -6.85 3.16
N ILE A 65 -5.96 -6.45 2.91
CA ILE A 65 -5.63 -5.12 2.38
C ILE A 65 -6.20 -4.96 0.97
N LEU A 66 -6.10 -6.01 0.14
CA LEU A 66 -6.64 -6.01 -1.22
C LEU A 66 -8.17 -5.89 -1.21
N PHE A 67 -8.85 -6.55 -0.28
CA PHE A 67 -10.29 -6.40 -0.10
C PHE A 67 -10.67 -4.96 0.24
N LEU A 68 -9.93 -4.30 1.15
CA LEU A 68 -10.14 -2.89 1.52
C LEU A 68 -9.79 -1.92 0.39
N LEU A 69 -8.90 -2.32 -0.54
CA LEU A 69 -8.57 -1.52 -1.72
C LEU A 69 -9.80 -1.30 -2.60
N GLY A 70 -10.67 -2.31 -2.75
CA GLY A 70 -11.92 -2.21 -3.52
C GLY A 70 -12.81 -1.01 -3.11
N PRO A 71 -13.33 -0.96 -1.87
CA PRO A 71 -14.14 0.16 -1.41
C PRO A 71 -13.36 1.47 -1.35
N ALA A 72 -12.06 1.45 -1.05
CA ALA A 72 -11.23 2.66 -1.07
C ALA A 72 -11.11 3.27 -2.49
N VAL A 73 -10.91 2.43 -3.51
CA VAL A 73 -10.84 2.85 -4.92
C VAL A 73 -12.19 3.37 -5.39
N VAL A 74 -13.30 2.73 -5.02
CA VAL A 74 -14.65 3.22 -5.34
C VAL A 74 -14.92 4.56 -4.63
N ALA A 75 -14.57 4.68 -3.35
CA ALA A 75 -14.72 5.92 -2.59
C ALA A 75 -13.93 7.09 -3.19
N LEU A 76 -12.78 6.81 -3.82
CA LEU A 76 -12.01 7.80 -4.59
C LEU A 76 -12.58 8.03 -6.01
N GLY A 77 -13.20 7.01 -6.60
CA GLY A 77 -13.85 7.09 -7.91
C GLY A 77 -15.15 7.92 -7.93
N VAL A 78 -15.95 7.87 -6.86
CA VAL A 78 -17.19 8.65 -6.74
C VAL A 78 -16.98 10.16 -6.90
N PRO A 79 -16.08 10.83 -6.16
CA PRO A 79 -15.86 12.27 -6.32
C PRO A 79 -15.30 12.61 -7.72
N LEU A 80 -14.51 11.71 -8.32
CA LEU A 80 -14.06 11.86 -9.70
C LEU A 80 -15.22 11.76 -10.70
N TYR A 81 -16.20 10.88 -10.45
CA TYR A 81 -17.40 10.74 -11.28
C TYR A 81 -18.36 11.93 -11.13
N GLU A 82 -18.49 12.47 -9.92
CA GLU A 82 -19.28 13.69 -9.66
C GLU A 82 -18.63 14.92 -10.32
N GLN A 83 -17.31 15.05 -10.22
CA GLN A 83 -16.56 16.16 -10.82
C GLN A 83 -16.16 15.91 -12.29
N ARG A 84 -16.68 14.84 -12.92
CA ARG A 84 -16.27 14.44 -14.28
C ARG A 84 -16.46 15.55 -15.32
N SER A 85 -17.50 16.38 -15.17
CA SER A 85 -17.79 17.49 -16.07
C SER A 85 -16.74 18.59 -15.97
N GLU A 86 -16.31 18.94 -14.74
CA GLU A 86 -15.23 19.90 -14.50
C GLU A 86 -13.87 19.38 -14.97
N ILE A 87 -13.61 18.09 -14.76
CA ILE A 87 -12.40 17.42 -15.29
C ILE A 87 -12.41 17.46 -16.83
N LEU A 88 -13.55 17.19 -17.47
CA LEU A 88 -13.68 17.25 -18.93
C LEU A 88 -13.47 18.66 -19.49
N LYS A 89 -13.97 19.69 -18.80
CA LYS A 89 -13.78 21.10 -19.21
C LYS A 89 -12.32 21.53 -19.10
N ARG A 90 -11.57 21.01 -18.11
CA ARG A 90 -10.15 21.29 -17.89
C ARG A 90 -9.20 20.34 -18.64
N LYS A 91 -9.71 19.52 -19.59
CA LYS A 91 -8.88 18.65 -20.44
C LYS A 91 -7.98 19.40 -21.41
N LEU A 92 -8.22 20.68 -21.64
CA LEU A 92 -7.31 21.51 -22.41
C LEU A 92 -6.13 21.91 -21.52
N PRO A 93 -4.90 21.50 -21.87
CA PRO A 93 -3.71 21.92 -21.13
C PRO A 93 -3.56 23.44 -21.24
N ILE A 94 -3.13 24.07 -20.15
CA ILE A 94 -2.54 25.41 -20.17
C ILE A 94 -1.11 25.26 -20.69
#